data_AF-A0A5J4PSH6-F1
#
_entry.id   AF-A0A5J4PSH6-F1
#
_cell.length_a   1.000
_cell.length_b   1.000
_cell.length_c   1.000
_cell.angle_alpha   90.00
_cell.angle_beta   90.00
_cell.angle_gamma   90.00
#
_symmetry.space_group_name_H-M   'P 1'
#
loop_
_entity.id
_entity.type
_entity.pdbx_description
1 polymer ?
#
loop_
_entity_poly.entity_id
_entity_poly.type
_entity_poly.pdbx_seq_one_letter_code
_entity_poly.pdbx_strand_id
1 'polypeptide(L)'
;MVVEIHPEDFPEYAKFGGLSLMHLQEELERQGWLQGGMKQTAPAQRMVDFTRRKLGNALPESSYAPGLVSSPLHFWLPEFISSRLLEGFLQFGKFNRSFLTNDATIIGVETRTSSPVRIVRDNETMQHVKIRGLFPCGEGAGYAGGIVSAGIDGERCAEAVAAYLKRHKHTTLRTIHGNSCNHS
;
A
#
# COMPACT_ATOMS: atom_id res chain seq x y z
N MET A 1 -10.67 -8.80 -2.73
CA MET A 1 -9.61 -9.83 -2.71
C MET A 1 -8.37 -9.19 -3.29
N VAL A 2 -7.19 -9.46 -2.72
CA VAL A 2 -5.93 -8.82 -3.11
C VAL A 2 -4.87 -9.87 -3.38
N VAL A 3 -3.86 -9.52 -4.17
CA VAL A 3 -2.67 -10.34 -4.42
C VAL A 3 -1.49 -9.59 -3.82
N GLU A 4 -0.72 -10.27 -2.98
CA GLU A 4 0.54 -9.72 -2.46
C GLU A 4 1.56 -9.60 -3.59
N ILE A 5 2.27 -8.47 -3.62
CA ILE A 5 3.24 -8.12 -4.63
C ILE A 5 4.53 -7.71 -3.93
N HIS A 6 5.65 -8.19 -4.44
CA HIS A 6 6.98 -7.76 -4.08
C HIS A 6 7.67 -7.05 -5.27
N PRO A 7 8.68 -6.18 -5.03
CA PRO A 7 9.39 -5.48 -6.10
C PRO A 7 9.97 -6.41 -7.18
N GLU A 8 10.39 -7.62 -6.80
CA GLU A 8 10.93 -8.65 -7.70
C GLU A 8 9.90 -9.24 -8.66
N ASP A 9 8.60 -9.13 -8.37
CA ASP A 9 7.54 -9.60 -9.27
C ASP A 9 7.41 -8.70 -10.52
N PHE A 10 7.96 -7.48 -10.46
CA PHE A 10 7.84 -6.44 -11.50
C PHE A 10 9.20 -5.79 -11.81
N PRO A 11 10.18 -6.55 -12.37
CA PRO A 11 11.54 -6.09 -12.59
C PRO A 11 11.64 -4.86 -13.52
N GLU A 12 10.66 -4.62 -14.38
CA GLU A 12 10.59 -3.45 -15.26
C GLU A 12 10.46 -2.11 -14.49
N TYR A 13 10.02 -2.15 -13.23
CA TYR A 13 9.97 -0.98 -12.33
C TYR A 13 11.21 -0.84 -11.45
N ALA A 14 12.16 -1.79 -11.50
CA ALA A 14 13.37 -1.76 -10.67
C ALA A 14 14.22 -0.49 -10.89
N LYS A 15 14.12 0.14 -12.07
CA LYS A 15 14.78 1.42 -12.40
C LYS A 15 14.41 2.58 -11.48
N PHE A 16 13.29 2.48 -10.76
CA PHE A 16 12.83 3.49 -9.80
C PHE A 16 13.32 3.24 -8.36
N GLY A 17 14.12 2.19 -8.14
CA GLY A 17 14.69 1.86 -6.83
C GLY A 17 13.61 1.66 -5.77
N GLY A 18 13.75 2.33 -4.62
CA GLY A 18 12.79 2.24 -3.50
C GLY A 18 11.38 2.76 -3.81
N LEU A 19 11.15 3.35 -4.98
CA LEU A 19 9.85 3.85 -5.44
C LEU A 19 9.22 2.96 -6.52
N SER A 20 9.78 1.77 -6.79
CA SER A 20 9.30 0.86 -7.85
C SER A 20 7.81 0.54 -7.74
N LEU A 21 7.34 0.12 -6.57
CA LEU A 21 5.94 -0.24 -6.35
C LEU A 21 5.01 0.98 -6.35
N MET A 22 5.51 2.18 -6.05
CA MET A 22 4.72 3.41 -6.15
C MET A 22 4.38 3.69 -7.62
N HIS A 23 5.35 3.55 -8.53
CA HIS A 23 5.08 3.69 -9.97
C HIS A 23 4.20 2.57 -10.54
N LEU A 24 4.29 1.35 -9.99
CA LEU A 24 3.34 0.29 -10.34
C LEU A 24 1.90 0.65 -9.92
N GLN A 25 1.71 1.18 -8.70
CA GLN A 25 0.40 1.66 -8.25
C GLN A 25 -0.14 2.76 -9.17
N GLU A 26 0.67 3.77 -9.50
CA GLU A 26 0.30 4.85 -10.41
C GLU A 26 -0.12 4.33 -11.79
N GLU A 27 0.62 3.36 -12.36
CA GLU A 27 0.27 2.78 -13.65
C GLU A 27 -1.03 1.97 -13.60
N LEU A 28 -1.24 1.17 -12.54
CA LEU A 28 -2.50 0.42 -12.37
C LEU A 28 -3.70 1.35 -12.16
N GLU A 29 -3.53 2.42 -11.39
CA GLU A 29 -4.55 3.46 -11.21
C GLU A 29 -4.86 4.16 -12.54
N ARG A 30 -3.84 4.48 -13.33
CA ARG A 30 -3.99 5.08 -14.66
C ARG A 30 -4.73 4.14 -15.62
N GLN A 31 -4.38 2.86 -15.65
CA GLN A 31 -5.08 1.86 -16.45
C GLN A 31 -6.54 1.71 -16.01
N GLY A 32 -6.78 1.67 -14.69
CA GLY A 32 -8.14 1.65 -14.12
C GLY A 32 -8.97 2.84 -14.58
N TRP A 33 -8.42 4.05 -14.57
CA TRP A 33 -9.10 5.25 -15.06
C TRP A 33 -9.39 5.21 -16.56
N LEU A 34 -8.43 4.78 -17.38
CA LEU A 34 -8.63 4.62 -18.83
C LEU A 34 -9.73 3.60 -19.14
N GLN A 35 -9.69 2.44 -18.48
CA GLN A 35 -10.66 1.36 -18.65
C GLN A 35 -12.03 1.69 -18.04
N GLY A 36 -12.06 2.61 -17.07
CA GLY A 36 -13.27 3.23 -16.53
C GLY A 36 -13.87 4.31 -17.43
N GLY A 37 -13.32 4.55 -18.63
CA GLY A 37 -13.84 5.55 -19.56
C GLY A 37 -13.42 6.98 -19.25
N MET A 38 -12.26 7.15 -18.59
CA MET A 38 -11.68 8.46 -18.24
C MET A 38 -12.58 9.31 -17.34
N LYS A 39 -13.40 8.64 -16.53
CA LYS A 39 -14.39 9.22 -15.60
C LYS A 39 -14.18 8.63 -14.20
N GLN A 40 -15.03 9.03 -13.27
CA GLN A 40 -15.09 8.44 -11.93
C GLN A 40 -15.77 7.06 -11.91
N THR A 41 -16.29 6.58 -13.03
CA THR A 41 -16.84 5.22 -13.15
C THR A 41 -15.73 4.18 -13.02
N ALA A 42 -16.01 3.06 -12.36
CA ALA A 42 -15.04 1.99 -12.17
C ALA A 42 -15.14 0.93 -13.29
N PRO A 43 -14.02 0.47 -13.87
CA PRO A 43 -14.04 -0.70 -14.74
C PRO A 43 -14.41 -1.93 -13.91
N ALA A 44 -15.25 -2.79 -14.45
CA ALA A 44 -15.73 -3.95 -13.72
C ALA A 44 -16.00 -5.15 -14.65
N GLN A 45 -15.89 -6.34 -14.08
CA GLN A 45 -16.13 -7.61 -14.77
C GLN A 45 -16.87 -8.59 -13.86
N ARG A 46 -17.84 -9.33 -14.39
CA ARG A 46 -18.45 -10.44 -13.66
C ARG A 46 -17.40 -11.48 -13.30
N MET A 47 -17.48 -12.00 -12.08
CA MET A 47 -16.44 -12.88 -11.52
C MET A 47 -16.28 -14.18 -12.32
N VAL A 48 -17.38 -14.78 -12.77
CA VAL A 48 -17.34 -15.99 -13.63
C VAL A 48 -16.76 -15.70 -15.02
N ASP A 49 -17.03 -14.52 -15.59
CA ASP A 49 -16.46 -14.14 -16.89
C ASP A 49 -14.94 -13.89 -16.78
N PHE A 50 -14.50 -13.30 -15.66
CA PHE A 50 -13.08 -13.14 -15.35
C PHE A 50 -12.37 -14.49 -15.29
N THR A 51 -12.91 -15.47 -14.56
CA THR A 51 -12.28 -16.81 -14.45
C THR A 51 -12.29 -17.59 -15.75
N ARG A 52 -13.18 -17.25 -16.69
CA ARG A 52 -13.25 -17.85 -18.03
C ARG A 52 -12.51 -17.06 -19.10
N ARG A 53 -11.88 -15.94 -18.74
CA ARG A 53 -11.22 -14.99 -19.65
C ARG A 53 -12.12 -14.58 -20.82
N LYS A 54 -13.37 -14.21 -20.53
CA LYS A 54 -14.35 -13.77 -21.53
C LYS A 54 -14.73 -12.32 -21.30
N LEU A 55 -14.90 -11.59 -22.41
CA LEU A 55 -15.60 -10.31 -22.35
C LEU A 55 -17.05 -10.60 -21.91
N GLY A 56 -17.45 -10.00 -20.79
CA GLY A 56 -18.75 -10.22 -20.18
C GLY A 56 -19.86 -9.40 -20.84
N ASN A 57 -21.09 -9.65 -20.39
CA ASN A 57 -22.28 -8.88 -20.79
C ASN A 57 -22.56 -7.75 -19.80
N ALA A 58 -23.85 -7.41 -19.61
CA ALA A 58 -24.33 -6.46 -18.61
C ALA A 58 -23.84 -6.81 -17.20
N LEU A 59 -23.46 -5.78 -16.46
CA LEU A 59 -23.05 -5.88 -15.06
C LEU A 59 -24.30 -5.81 -14.15
N PRO A 60 -24.31 -6.56 -13.03
CA PRO A 60 -25.28 -6.36 -11.94
C PRO A 60 -25.26 -4.93 -11.38
N GLU A 61 -26.33 -4.55 -10.68
CA GLU A 61 -26.34 -3.30 -9.91
C GLU A 61 -25.23 -3.28 -8.86
N SER A 62 -24.72 -2.07 -8.57
CA SER A 62 -23.61 -1.86 -7.65
C SER A 62 -23.89 -0.70 -6.71
N SER A 63 -23.39 -0.82 -5.49
CA SER A 63 -23.37 0.28 -4.51
C SER A 63 -22.34 1.36 -4.83
N TYR A 64 -21.47 1.15 -5.82
CA TYR A 64 -20.50 2.17 -6.23
C TYR A 64 -21.20 3.33 -6.95
N ALA A 65 -21.41 4.43 -6.22
CA ALA A 65 -22.26 5.54 -6.64
C ALA A 65 -21.89 6.18 -7.99
N PRO A 66 -20.60 6.33 -8.37
CA PRO A 66 -20.26 6.85 -9.71
C PRO A 66 -20.67 5.93 -10.87
N GLY A 67 -20.97 4.65 -10.60
CA GLY A 67 -21.37 3.66 -11.59
C GLY A 67 -20.21 2.80 -12.13
N LEU A 68 -20.58 1.74 -12.83
CA LEU A 68 -19.65 0.75 -13.38
C LEU A 68 -19.61 0.79 -14.91
N VAL A 69 -18.44 0.47 -15.47
CA VAL A 69 -18.23 0.24 -16.91
C VAL A 69 -17.76 -1.19 -17.11
N SER A 70 -18.42 -1.95 -18.00
CA SER A 70 -17.99 -3.31 -18.34
C SER A 70 -16.61 -3.26 -19.02
N SER A 71 -15.63 -3.92 -18.42
CA SER A 71 -14.24 -3.93 -18.88
C SER A 71 -13.62 -5.31 -18.67
N PRO A 72 -12.78 -5.80 -19.60
CA PRO A 72 -12.13 -7.11 -19.46
C PRO A 72 -10.93 -7.03 -18.51
N LEU A 73 -11.17 -6.96 -17.19
CA LEU A 73 -10.12 -6.86 -16.16
C LEU A 73 -9.02 -7.93 -16.34
N HIS A 74 -9.41 -9.18 -16.63
CA HIS A 74 -8.48 -10.28 -16.90
C HIS A 74 -7.50 -10.03 -18.06
N PHE A 75 -7.81 -9.09 -18.96
CA PHE A 75 -7.01 -8.81 -20.16
C PHE A 75 -5.96 -7.73 -19.93
N TRP A 76 -6.30 -6.65 -19.22
CA TRP A 76 -5.40 -5.52 -19.05
C TRP A 76 -4.68 -5.49 -17.70
N LEU A 77 -5.15 -6.24 -16.70
CA LEU A 77 -4.37 -6.45 -15.48
C LEU A 77 -3.10 -7.24 -15.80
N PRO A 78 -1.97 -6.96 -15.13
CA PRO A 78 -0.76 -7.78 -15.26
C PRO A 78 -1.06 -9.26 -15.03
N GLU A 79 -0.50 -10.12 -15.88
CA GLU A 79 -0.77 -11.56 -15.86
C GLU A 79 -0.47 -12.21 -14.51
N PHE A 80 0.57 -11.72 -13.81
CA PHE A 80 0.89 -12.14 -12.43
C PHE A 80 -0.29 -11.95 -11.46
N ILE A 81 -1.00 -10.82 -11.57
CA ILE A 81 -2.14 -10.49 -10.72
C ILE A 81 -3.38 -11.26 -11.18
N SER A 82 -3.67 -11.23 -12.48
CA SER A 82 -4.92 -11.81 -13.02
C SER A 82 -4.98 -13.33 -12.85
N SER A 83 -3.87 -14.03 -13.05
CA SER A 83 -3.76 -15.48 -12.85
C SER A 83 -3.99 -15.88 -11.39
N ARG A 84 -3.33 -15.22 -10.43
CA ARG A 84 -3.50 -15.49 -8.99
C ARG A 84 -4.90 -15.16 -8.49
N LEU A 85 -5.49 -14.05 -8.96
CA LEU A 85 -6.89 -13.74 -8.65
C LEU A 85 -7.84 -14.82 -9.18
N LEU A 86 -7.63 -15.27 -10.42
CA LEU A 86 -8.44 -16.32 -11.03
C LEU A 86 -8.39 -17.60 -10.20
N GLU A 87 -7.19 -18.06 -9.84
CA GLU A 87 -7.00 -19.25 -8.99
C GLU A 87 -7.67 -19.08 -7.63
N GLY A 88 -7.48 -17.91 -7.00
CA GLY A 88 -8.13 -17.57 -5.74
C GLY A 88 -9.65 -17.68 -5.83
N PHE A 89 -10.28 -17.07 -6.84
CA PHE A 89 -11.73 -17.14 -7.04
C PHE A 89 -12.24 -18.57 -7.26
N LEU A 90 -11.52 -19.38 -8.04
CA LEU A 90 -11.86 -20.80 -8.23
C LEU A 90 -11.75 -21.59 -6.93
N GLN A 91 -10.74 -21.33 -6.11
CA GLN A 91 -10.59 -21.96 -4.80
C GLN A 91 -11.72 -21.55 -3.85
N PHE A 92 -11.98 -20.26 -3.69
CA PHE A 92 -13.08 -19.78 -2.83
C PHE A 92 -14.45 -20.29 -3.29
N GLY A 93 -14.68 -20.40 -4.60
CA GLY A 93 -15.90 -20.99 -5.15
C GLY A 93 -16.13 -22.46 -4.76
N LYS A 94 -15.06 -23.23 -4.50
CA LYS A 94 -15.17 -24.61 -3.99
C LYS A 94 -15.62 -24.65 -2.52
N PHE A 95 -15.16 -23.70 -1.71
CA PHE A 95 -15.45 -23.65 -0.27
C PHE A 95 -16.78 -22.95 0.04
N ASN A 96 -17.18 -21.98 -0.78
CA ASN A 96 -18.41 -21.20 -0.61
C ASN A 96 -19.21 -21.19 -1.92
N ARG A 97 -20.26 -22.01 -1.97
CA ARG A 97 -21.06 -22.29 -3.19
C ARG A 97 -21.62 -21.04 -3.89
N SER A 98 -21.83 -19.94 -3.17
CA SER A 98 -22.40 -18.71 -3.74
C SER A 98 -21.35 -17.62 -4.00
N PHE A 99 -20.07 -17.89 -3.73
CA PHE A 99 -19.00 -16.90 -3.91
C PHE A 99 -18.70 -16.65 -5.39
N LEU A 100 -18.58 -17.72 -6.20
CA LEU A 100 -18.30 -17.64 -7.63
C LEU A 100 -19.60 -17.73 -8.44
N THR A 101 -20.23 -16.58 -8.69
CA THR A 101 -21.48 -16.47 -9.45
C THR A 101 -21.42 -15.31 -10.45
N ASN A 102 -22.35 -15.27 -11.41
CA ASN A 102 -22.52 -14.15 -12.35
C ASN A 102 -23.13 -12.90 -11.70
N ASP A 103 -23.73 -13.04 -10.52
CA ASP A 103 -24.22 -11.90 -9.73
C ASP A 103 -23.07 -11.19 -8.98
N ALA A 104 -21.90 -11.84 -8.90
CA ALA A 104 -20.71 -11.27 -8.28
C ALA A 104 -19.87 -10.53 -9.31
N THR A 105 -19.40 -9.34 -8.95
CA THR A 105 -18.64 -8.45 -9.82
C THR A 105 -17.31 -8.07 -9.17
N ILE A 106 -16.25 -8.10 -9.96
CA ILE A 106 -14.94 -7.55 -9.62
C ILE A 106 -14.94 -6.09 -10.09
N ILE A 107 -14.63 -5.16 -9.19
CA ILE A 107 -14.72 -3.72 -9.44
C ILE A 107 -13.34 -3.10 -9.24
N GLY A 108 -12.85 -2.39 -10.25
CA GLY A 108 -11.68 -1.53 -10.18
C GLY A 108 -10.38 -2.23 -9.77
N VAL A 109 -9.45 -1.42 -9.29
CA VAL A 109 -8.20 -1.84 -8.65
C VAL A 109 -8.13 -1.23 -7.26
N GLU A 110 -7.76 -2.04 -6.26
CA GLU A 110 -7.50 -1.59 -4.89
C GLU A 110 -5.98 -1.59 -4.70
N THR A 111 -5.33 -0.48 -5.00
CA THR A 111 -3.87 -0.38 -5.11
C THR A 111 -3.18 -0.03 -3.80
N ARG A 112 -3.90 0.58 -2.84
CA ARG A 112 -3.33 1.21 -1.64
C ARG A 112 -3.66 0.45 -0.36
N THR A 113 -3.40 -0.85 -0.36
CA THR A 113 -3.65 -1.76 0.78
C THR A 113 -2.60 -1.63 1.89
N SER A 114 -1.41 -1.15 1.54
CA SER A 114 -0.30 -0.85 2.45
C SER A 114 0.68 0.11 1.74
N SER A 115 1.65 0.66 2.47
CA SER A 115 2.61 1.59 1.86
C SER A 115 3.50 0.87 0.82
N PRO A 116 3.64 1.44 -0.40
CA PRO A 116 4.56 0.92 -1.41
C PRO A 116 6.04 1.21 -1.07
N VAL A 117 6.30 1.95 0.00
CA VAL A 117 7.64 2.41 0.39
C VAL A 117 7.92 2.10 1.86
N ARG A 118 9.13 1.63 2.14
CA ARG A 118 9.66 1.47 3.49
C ARG A 118 10.71 2.54 3.78
N ILE A 119 10.43 3.44 4.72
CA ILE A 119 11.41 4.41 5.21
C ILE A 119 12.17 3.79 6.37
N VAL A 120 13.33 3.20 6.09
CA VAL A 120 14.07 2.39 7.07
C VAL A 120 14.44 3.15 8.34
N ARG A 121 14.15 2.54 9.48
CA ARG A 121 14.51 3.03 10.82
C ARG A 121 15.09 1.90 11.67
N ASP A 122 15.88 2.27 12.65
CA ASP A 122 16.36 1.37 13.70
C ASP A 122 15.23 1.04 14.69
N ASN A 123 15.11 -0.24 15.07
CA ASN A 123 13.97 -0.72 15.86
C ASN A 123 14.04 -0.33 17.35
N GLU A 124 15.22 0.01 17.86
CA GLU A 124 15.38 0.37 19.27
C GLU A 124 15.25 1.89 19.47
N THR A 125 15.94 2.65 18.64
CA THR A 125 15.95 4.12 18.70
C THR A 125 14.78 4.75 17.97
N MET A 126 14.07 3.98 17.13
CA MET A 126 12.98 4.43 16.24
C MET A 126 13.41 5.49 15.21
N GLN A 127 14.72 5.75 15.06
CA GLN A 127 15.26 6.78 14.18
C GLN A 127 15.67 6.22 12.81
N HIS A 128 15.58 7.06 11.79
CA HIS A 128 16.13 6.76 10.48
C HIS A 128 17.62 6.44 10.58
N VAL A 129 18.03 5.34 9.94
CA VAL A 129 19.37 4.74 10.10
C VAL A 129 20.53 5.66 9.69
N LYS A 130 20.26 6.71 8.90
CA LYS A 130 21.25 7.72 8.47
C LYS A 130 20.94 9.16 8.92
N ILE A 131 19.70 9.46 9.31
CA ILE A 131 19.26 10.84 9.56
C ILE A 131 18.82 10.93 11.01
N ARG A 132 19.68 11.51 11.85
CA ARG A 132 19.39 11.70 13.28
C ARG A 132 18.24 12.67 13.46
N GLY A 133 17.36 12.38 14.42
CA GLY A 133 16.17 13.19 14.69
C GLY A 133 15.00 12.96 13.71
N LEU A 134 15.14 12.09 12.71
CA LEU A 134 14.03 11.66 11.86
C LEU A 134 13.45 10.34 12.41
N PHE A 135 12.14 10.29 12.65
CA PHE A 135 11.43 9.14 13.22
C PHE A 135 10.31 8.69 12.29
N PRO A 136 10.60 7.85 11.28
CA PRO A 136 9.57 7.33 10.38
C PRO A 136 8.55 6.49 11.16
N CYS A 137 7.25 6.70 10.97
CA CYS A 137 6.21 6.00 11.72
C CYS A 137 4.92 5.76 10.92
N GLY A 138 4.10 4.84 11.42
CA GLY A 138 2.78 4.54 10.88
C GLY A 138 2.80 3.87 9.51
N GLU A 139 1.64 3.89 8.86
CA GLU A 139 1.42 3.20 7.59
C GLU A 139 2.27 3.79 6.47
N GLY A 140 2.36 5.13 6.37
CA GLY A 140 3.15 5.80 5.34
C GLY A 140 4.65 5.44 5.34
N ALA A 141 5.23 5.18 6.52
CA ALA A 141 6.61 4.71 6.63
C ALA A 141 6.76 3.18 6.42
N GLY A 142 5.64 2.46 6.33
CA GLY A 142 5.54 1.01 6.15
C GLY A 142 5.41 0.21 7.45
N TYR A 143 5.38 0.83 8.63
CA TYR A 143 5.45 0.14 9.94
C TYR A 143 4.10 -0.22 10.56
N ALA A 144 3.00 0.12 9.90
CA ALA A 144 1.65 -0.23 10.31
C ALA A 144 0.76 -0.55 9.10
N GLY A 145 -0.39 -1.15 9.34
CA GLY A 145 -1.36 -1.54 8.30
C GLY A 145 -2.81 -1.33 8.72
N GLY A 146 -3.06 -0.45 9.68
CA GLY A 146 -4.40 -0.13 10.16
C GLY A 146 -4.37 0.86 11.32
N ILE A 147 -5.54 1.39 11.68
CA ILE A 147 -5.69 2.49 12.64
C ILE A 147 -5.00 2.19 13.98
N VAL A 148 -5.25 1.00 14.54
CA VAL A 148 -4.70 0.62 15.85
C VAL A 148 -3.18 0.43 15.79
N SER A 149 -2.67 -0.28 14.78
CA SER A 149 -1.22 -0.49 14.65
C SER A 149 -0.47 0.81 14.37
N ALA A 150 -1.06 1.72 13.61
CA ALA A 150 -0.50 3.05 13.36
C ALA A 150 -0.46 3.90 14.64
N GLY A 151 -1.51 3.82 15.47
CA GLY A 151 -1.55 4.47 16.79
C GLY A 151 -0.44 3.97 17.72
N ILE A 152 -0.30 2.65 17.85
CA ILE A 152 0.75 2.02 18.68
C ILE A 152 2.15 2.39 18.18
N ASP A 153 2.36 2.38 16.86
CA ASP A 153 3.66 2.76 16.29
C ASP A 153 3.99 4.24 16.51
N GLY A 154 2.97 5.10 16.40
CA GLY A 154 3.07 6.52 16.68
C GLY A 154 3.43 6.82 18.14
N GLU A 155 2.81 6.11 19.08
CA GLU A 155 3.13 6.23 20.52
C GLU A 155 4.59 5.90 20.80
N ARG A 156 5.09 4.76 20.29
CA ARG A 156 6.51 4.36 20.44
C ARG A 156 7.47 5.39 19.85
N CYS A 157 7.12 5.96 18.69
CA CYS A 157 7.94 7.02 18.09
C CYS A 157 7.92 8.29 18.95
N ALA A 158 6.77 8.67 19.52
CA ALA A 158 6.66 9.83 20.41
C ALA A 158 7.51 9.67 21.68
N GLU A 159 7.52 8.48 22.29
CA GLU A 159 8.39 8.17 23.43
C GLU A 159 9.88 8.26 23.06
N ALA A 160 10.25 7.71 21.90
CA ALA A 160 11.62 7.76 21.41
C ALA A 160 12.09 9.21 21.11
N VAL A 161 11.21 10.03 20.52
CA VAL A 161 11.44 11.47 20.33
C VAL A 161 11.64 12.17 21.68
N ALA A 162 10.79 11.89 22.67
CA ALA A 162 10.90 12.49 24.00
C ALA A 162 12.24 12.12 24.67
N ALA A 163 12.67 10.86 24.58
CA ALA A 163 13.96 10.41 25.09
C ALA A 163 15.15 11.06 24.36
N TYR A 164 15.07 11.18 23.04
CA TYR A 164 16.08 11.85 22.20
C TYR A 164 16.25 13.32 22.59
N LEU A 165 15.16 14.07 22.73
CA LEU A 165 15.19 15.49 23.11
C LEU A 165 15.75 15.70 24.53
N LYS A 166 15.43 14.82 25.49
CA LYS A 166 15.99 14.88 26.86
C LYS A 166 17.51 14.75 26.85
N ARG A 167 18.05 13.79 26.08
CA ARG A 167 19.52 13.60 25.97
C ARG A 167 20.21 14.82 25.38
N HIS A 168 19.62 15.47 24.38
CA HIS A 168 20.21 16.63 23.71
C HIS A 168 20.07 17.95 24.48
N LYS A 169 19.02 18.13 25.30
CA LYS A 169 18.95 19.27 26.23
C LYS A 169 20.09 19.27 27.27
N HIS A 170 20.50 18.09 27.74
CA HIS A 170 21.61 17.97 28.69
C HIS A 170 22.99 18.21 28.06
N THR A 171 23.17 17.91 26.77
CA THR A 171 24.43 18.20 26.07
C THR A 171 24.65 19.71 25.95
N THR A 172 23.63 20.48 25.59
CA THR A 172 23.73 21.94 25.45
C THR A 172 24.02 22.63 26.79
N LEU A 173 23.41 22.18 27.90
CA LEU A 173 23.65 22.77 29.23
C LEU A 173 25.06 22.51 29.78
N ARG A 174 25.67 21.36 29.46
CA ARG A 174 27.06 21.05 29.86
C ARG A 174 28.09 21.90 29.12
N THR A 175 27.84 22.28 27.87
CA THR A 175 28.72 23.17 27.11
C THR A 175 28.71 24.59 27.68
N ILE A 176 27.58 25.05 28.24
CA ILE A 176 27.45 26.42 28.79
C ILE A 176 28.13 26.55 30.16
N HIS A 177 28.17 25.49 30.97
CA HIS A 177 28.80 25.49 32.31
C HIS A 177 30.28 25.03 32.31
N GLY A 178 30.86 24.69 31.16
CA GLY A 178 32.22 24.14 31.06
C GLY A 178 33.36 25.15 30.84
N ASN A 179 33.08 26.44 30.68
CA ASN A 179 34.07 27.45 30.29
C ASN A 179 34.47 28.46 31.38
N SER A 180 34.12 28.24 32.65
CA SER A 180 34.51 29.12 33.76
C SER A 180 35.34 28.38 34.81
N CYS A 181 36.54 27.93 34.44
CA CYS A 181 37.64 27.62 35.37
C CYS A 181 38.91 27.37 34.56
N ASN A 182 39.75 28.41 34.42
CA ASN A 182 41.22 28.36 34.45
C ASN A 182 41.80 29.59 33.75
N HIS A 183 41.95 30.70 34.49
CA HIS A 183 43.12 31.55 34.35
C HIS A 183 43.62 31.90 35.75
N SER A 184 44.83 31.38 35.99
CA SER A 184 45.76 31.68 37.07
C SER A 184 46.19 33.14 37.08
#